data_AF-A0A2T3J1M4-F1
#
_entry.id   AF-A0A2T3J1M4-F1
#
_cell.length_a   1.000
_cell.length_b   1.000
_cell.length_c   1.000
_cell.angle_alpha   90.00
_cell.angle_beta   90.00
_cell.angle_gamma   90.00
#
_symmetry.space_group_name_H-M   'P 1'
#
loop_
_entity.id
_entity.type
_entity.pdbx_description
1 polymer ?
#
loop_
_entity_poly.entity_id
_entity_poly.type
_entity_poly.pdbx_seq_one_letter_code
_entity_poly.pdbx_strand_id
1 'polypeptide(L)'
;MELSQHKIEPFDYQGGADFINRLKEVYSVSHRMDLSNIIGVSNGTMSTWRTRNQTPFEIAVRVHLASGVSLKWLLLGEGDMYDSSKSAEESNQAQLPYAELEYGELTDKGTLLFDTKFLDENPEYEMVLKYEGKTLFVDTSNTKIISGRYLVEFDGVTSINELHRIPGEKIYMNFNGKDIAVEEAQIKVLGKLNK
;
A
#
# COMPACT_ATOMS: atom_id res chain seq x y z
N MET A 1 26.60 22.91 -8.12
CA MET A 1 25.91 21.79 -8.78
C MET A 1 26.66 21.55 -10.07
N GLU A 2 27.61 20.62 -10.07
CA GLU A 2 28.34 20.27 -11.30
C GLU A 2 27.37 19.56 -12.25
N LEU A 3 27.20 20.11 -13.45
CA LEU A 3 26.44 19.46 -14.51
C LEU A 3 27.25 18.25 -14.98
N SER A 4 26.73 17.05 -14.76
CA SER A 4 27.34 15.83 -15.31
C SER A 4 27.39 15.95 -16.83
N GLN A 5 28.59 15.93 -17.41
CA GLN A 5 28.80 15.98 -18.87
C GLN A 5 28.51 14.63 -19.56
N HIS A 6 27.67 13.78 -18.97
CA HIS A 6 27.39 12.46 -19.53
C HIS A 6 26.41 12.61 -20.70
N LYS A 7 26.86 12.20 -21.90
CA LYS A 7 26.02 12.18 -23.09
C LYS A 7 24.95 11.09 -22.94
N ILE A 8 23.69 11.47 -23.12
CA ILE A 8 22.57 10.51 -23.19
C ILE A 8 22.51 10.00 -24.63
N GLU A 9 22.83 8.73 -24.84
CA GLU A 9 22.71 8.08 -26.14
C GLU A 9 21.24 7.73 -26.44
N PRO A 10 20.83 7.73 -27.71
CA PRO A 10 19.51 7.26 -28.09
C PRO A 10 19.36 5.76 -27.78
N PHE A 11 18.15 5.37 -27.38
CA PHE A 11 17.80 3.96 -27.19
C PHE A 11 17.46 3.30 -28.53
N ASP A 12 17.48 1.97 -28.56
CA ASP A 12 17.03 1.20 -29.73
C ASP A 12 15.49 1.13 -29.74
N TYR A 13 14.87 2.23 -30.16
CA TYR A 13 13.42 2.35 -30.17
C TYR A 13 12.80 1.43 -31.23
N GLN A 14 11.73 0.73 -30.84
CA GLN A 14 10.94 -0.04 -31.78
C GLN A 14 10.08 0.89 -32.63
N GLY A 15 9.91 0.52 -33.90
CA GLY A 15 9.29 1.38 -34.90
C GLY A 15 7.77 1.38 -34.86
N GLY A 16 7.18 2.08 -35.83
CA GLY A 16 5.74 2.35 -35.84
C GLY A 16 4.84 1.11 -35.90
N ALA A 17 5.33 -0.04 -36.42
CA ALA A 17 4.56 -1.27 -36.43
C ALA A 17 4.31 -1.82 -35.02
N ASP A 18 5.38 -1.97 -34.24
CA ASP A 18 5.31 -2.50 -32.87
C ASP A 18 4.59 -1.53 -31.93
N PHE A 19 4.86 -0.24 -32.09
CA PHE A 19 4.17 0.82 -31.34
C PHE A 19 2.65 0.78 -31.56
N ILE A 20 2.18 0.64 -32.81
CA ILE A 20 0.75 0.55 -33.12
C ILE A 20 0.14 -0.71 -32.51
N ASN A 21 0.83 -1.85 -32.54
CA ASN A 21 0.34 -3.08 -31.95
C ASN A 21 0.18 -2.95 -30.43
N ARG A 22 1.15 -2.36 -29.74
CA ARG A 22 1.03 -2.08 -28.30
C ARG A 22 -0.08 -1.10 -27.97
N LEU A 23 -0.31 -0.08 -28.79
CA LEU A 23 -1.47 0.80 -28.57
C LEU A 23 -2.81 0.08 -28.73
N LYS A 24 -2.89 -0.90 -29.63
CA LYS A 24 -4.08 -1.75 -29.74
C LYS A 24 -4.30 -2.57 -28.47
N GLU A 25 -3.23 -3.08 -27.86
CA GLU A 25 -3.29 -3.79 -26.58
C GLU A 25 -3.76 -2.86 -25.45
N VAL A 26 -3.19 -1.66 -25.33
CA VAL A 26 -3.57 -0.66 -24.32
C VAL A 26 -5.07 -0.34 -24.35
N TYR A 27 -5.62 -0.13 -25.55
CA TYR A 27 -7.02 0.26 -25.70
C TYR A 27 -7.95 -0.92 -26.01
N SER A 28 -7.44 -2.15 -26.03
CA SER A 28 -8.20 -3.36 -26.39
C SER A 28 -8.97 -3.23 -27.71
N VAL A 29 -8.37 -2.58 -28.71
CA VAL A 29 -8.98 -2.35 -30.03
C VAL A 29 -8.31 -3.18 -31.11
N SER A 30 -9.11 -3.88 -31.92
CA SER A 30 -8.61 -4.67 -33.05
C SER A 30 -8.51 -3.85 -34.34
N HIS A 31 -9.41 -2.88 -34.54
CA HIS A 31 -9.48 -2.07 -35.76
C HIS A 31 -8.65 -0.79 -35.65
N ARG A 32 -7.93 -0.48 -36.74
CA ARG A 32 -7.08 0.74 -36.80
C ARG A 32 -7.91 2.03 -36.75
N MET A 33 -9.13 2.00 -37.28
CA MET A 33 -10.00 3.17 -37.29
C MET A 33 -10.36 3.63 -35.86
N ASP A 34 -10.64 2.67 -34.97
CA ASP A 34 -10.94 2.96 -33.57
C ASP A 34 -9.74 3.58 -32.87
N LEU A 35 -8.54 3.01 -33.09
CA LEU A 35 -7.31 3.57 -32.56
C LEU A 35 -7.04 4.99 -33.07
N SER A 36 -7.30 5.23 -34.37
CA SER A 36 -7.20 6.55 -35.03
C SER A 36 -7.98 7.62 -34.27
N ASN A 37 -9.22 7.28 -33.87
CA ASN A 37 -10.12 8.18 -33.16
C ASN A 37 -9.64 8.43 -31.73
N ILE A 38 -9.15 7.39 -31.04
CA ILE A 38 -8.66 7.49 -29.66
C ILE A 38 -7.44 8.41 -29.55
N ILE A 39 -6.44 8.22 -30.42
CA ILE A 39 -5.19 8.99 -30.34
C ILE A 39 -5.22 10.29 -31.15
N GLY A 40 -6.30 10.54 -31.90
CA GLY A 40 -6.53 11.76 -32.65
C GLY A 40 -5.59 11.95 -33.85
N VAL A 41 -5.23 10.87 -34.55
CA VAL A 41 -4.39 10.91 -35.76
C VAL A 41 -5.06 10.20 -36.92
N SER A 42 -4.68 10.49 -38.16
CA SER A 42 -5.26 9.84 -39.34
C SER A 42 -4.70 8.43 -39.58
N ASN A 43 -5.48 7.55 -40.23
CA ASN A 43 -5.01 6.24 -40.70
C ASN A 43 -3.81 6.34 -41.66
N GLY A 44 -3.72 7.41 -42.45
CA GLY A 44 -2.57 7.67 -43.32
C GLY A 44 -1.29 7.96 -42.54
N THR A 45 -1.43 8.68 -41.41
CA THR A 45 -0.33 8.96 -40.48
C THR A 45 0.20 7.67 -39.85
N MET A 46 -0.69 6.82 -39.32
CA MET A 46 -0.31 5.50 -38.79
C MET A 46 0.32 4.58 -39.85
N SER A 47 -0.17 4.64 -41.09
CA SER A 47 0.44 3.89 -42.21
C SER A 47 1.85 4.36 -42.50
N THR A 48 2.10 5.67 -42.40
CA THR A 48 3.43 6.25 -42.57
C THR A 48 4.37 5.80 -41.47
N TRP A 49 3.93 5.80 -40.20
CA TRP A 49 4.73 5.30 -39.08
C TRP A 49 5.16 3.85 -39.30
N ARG A 50 4.22 3.01 -39.74
CA ARG A 50 4.50 1.60 -40.02
C ARG A 50 5.49 1.42 -41.17
N THR A 51 5.26 2.08 -42.31
CA THR A 51 6.10 1.90 -43.50
C THR A 51 7.49 2.51 -43.35
N ARG A 52 7.62 3.61 -42.61
CA ARG A 52 8.90 4.28 -42.37
C ARG A 52 9.63 3.82 -41.11
N ASN A 53 9.08 2.81 -40.42
CA ASN A 53 9.56 2.37 -39.11
C ASN A 53 9.75 3.53 -38.11
N GLN A 54 8.87 4.54 -38.18
CA GLN A 54 8.97 5.77 -37.40
C GLN A 54 8.24 5.62 -36.07
N THR A 55 8.93 5.88 -34.97
CA THR A 55 8.37 5.86 -33.61
C THR A 55 7.72 7.22 -33.29
N PRO A 56 6.40 7.28 -32.99
CA PRO A 56 5.72 8.53 -32.72
C PRO A 56 5.87 8.94 -31.24
N PHE A 57 7.02 9.52 -30.88
CA PHE A 57 7.36 9.87 -29.49
C PHE A 57 6.35 10.78 -28.79
N GLU A 58 5.79 11.77 -29.48
CA GLU A 58 4.79 12.66 -28.87
C GLU A 58 3.52 11.90 -28.47
N ILE A 59 3.07 10.95 -29.30
CA ILE A 59 1.93 10.09 -28.98
C ILE A 59 2.27 9.18 -27.80
N ALA A 60 3.50 8.66 -27.74
CA ALA A 60 3.96 7.85 -26.62
C ALA A 60 3.89 8.63 -25.29
N VAL A 61 4.37 9.86 -25.28
CA VAL A 61 4.30 10.76 -24.11
C VAL A 61 2.86 11.05 -23.74
N ARG A 62 2.00 11.37 -24.72
CA ARG A 62 0.59 11.67 -24.47
C ARG A 62 -0.16 10.48 -23.87
N VAL A 63 0.07 9.27 -24.40
CA VAL A 63 -0.52 8.03 -23.89
C VAL A 63 -0.02 7.76 -22.48
N HIS A 64 1.28 7.87 -22.22
CA HIS A 64 1.84 7.73 -20.88
C HIS A 64 1.19 8.69 -19.88
N LEU A 65 1.06 9.98 -20.22
CA LEU A 65 0.45 10.97 -19.33
C LEU A 65 -1.06 10.73 -19.11
N ALA A 66 -1.77 10.21 -20.12
CA ALA A 66 -3.22 10.02 -20.05
C ALA A 66 -3.63 8.72 -19.35
N SER A 67 -2.88 7.63 -19.54
CA SER A 67 -3.25 6.29 -19.05
C SER A 67 -2.23 5.64 -18.13
N GLY A 68 -1.06 6.25 -17.90
CA GLY A 68 -0.01 5.70 -17.03
C GLY A 68 0.75 4.52 -17.64
N VAL A 69 0.59 4.25 -18.94
CA VAL A 69 1.32 3.18 -19.65
C VAL A 69 2.82 3.46 -19.64
N SER A 70 3.65 2.46 -19.33
CA SER A 70 5.10 2.59 -19.25
C SER A 70 5.69 3.00 -20.61
N LEU A 71 6.48 4.08 -20.64
CA LEU A 71 7.20 4.49 -21.86
C LEU A 71 8.20 3.43 -22.30
N LYS A 72 8.78 2.69 -21.34
CA LYS A 72 9.76 1.64 -21.60
C LYS A 72 9.12 0.47 -22.34
N TRP A 73 7.95 0.02 -21.87
CA TRP A 73 7.18 -1.00 -22.57
C TRP A 73 6.67 -0.50 -23.92
N LEU A 74 6.12 0.72 -23.96
CA LEU A 74 5.51 1.27 -25.17
C LEU A 74 6.52 1.54 -26.30
N LEU A 75 7.73 2.03 -25.97
CA LEU A 75 8.75 2.41 -26.95
C LEU A 75 9.80 1.32 -27.21
N LEU A 76 10.13 0.50 -26.21
CA LEU A 76 11.20 -0.51 -26.29
C LEU A 76 10.66 -1.95 -26.25
N GLY A 77 9.40 -2.16 -25.85
CA GLY A 77 8.86 -3.50 -25.61
C GLY A 77 9.44 -4.17 -24.37
N GLU A 78 10.06 -3.40 -23.47
CA GLU A 78 10.72 -3.91 -22.27
C GLU A 78 9.87 -3.63 -21.02
N GLY A 79 9.78 -4.61 -20.12
CA GLY A 79 9.02 -4.49 -18.87
C GLY A 79 7.53 -4.76 -19.05
N ASP A 80 6.72 -4.23 -18.14
CA ASP A 80 5.27 -4.40 -18.14
C ASP A 80 4.55 -3.17 -18.71
N MET A 81 3.36 -3.39 -19.30
CA MET A 81 2.54 -2.33 -19.91
C MET A 81 2.23 -1.19 -18.95
N TYR A 82 1.97 -1.53 -17.70
CA TYR A 82 1.94 -0.60 -16.58
C TYR A 82 3.11 -0.97 -15.70
N ASP A 83 3.87 0.02 -15.22
CA ASP A 83 4.95 -0.23 -14.27
C ASP A 83 4.35 -0.93 -13.04
N SER A 84 4.51 -2.26 -13.01
CA SER A 84 4.19 -3.15 -11.90
C SER A 84 5.12 -2.90 -10.71
N SER A 85 6.14 -2.05 -10.87
CA SER A 85 7.04 -1.54 -9.82
C SER A 85 6.38 -0.58 -8.81
N LYS A 86 5.05 -0.48 -8.80
CA LYS A 86 4.28 0.02 -7.63
C LYS A 86 3.41 -1.04 -6.96
N SER A 87 3.57 -2.31 -7.33
CA SER A 87 2.81 -3.42 -6.78
C SER A 87 3.75 -4.56 -6.39
N ALA A 88 3.88 -4.74 -5.08
CA ALA A 88 4.24 -5.97 -4.36
C ALA A 88 5.68 -6.22 -3.88
N GLU A 89 6.75 -5.58 -4.40
CA GLU A 89 8.11 -5.86 -3.89
C GLU A 89 8.87 -4.63 -3.33
N GLU A 90 8.40 -3.41 -3.60
CA GLU A 90 8.95 -2.17 -3.02
C GLU A 90 7.87 -1.23 -2.46
N SER A 91 6.64 -1.72 -2.31
CA SER A 91 5.70 -0.97 -1.49
C SER A 91 6.23 -1.06 -0.06
N ASN A 92 6.76 0.05 0.46
CA ASN A 92 6.82 0.29 1.90
C ASN A 92 5.38 0.31 2.43
N GLN A 93 4.54 -0.69 2.15
CA GLN A 93 3.15 -0.75 2.54
C GLN A 93 2.88 -2.15 3.08
N ALA A 94 2.47 -2.23 4.33
CA ALA A 94 1.95 -3.43 4.95
C ALA A 94 0.41 -3.39 4.92
N GLN A 95 -0.20 -4.57 4.79
CA GLN A 95 -1.62 -4.73 5.07
C GLN A 95 -1.75 -5.08 6.55
N LEU A 96 -2.39 -4.22 7.31
CA LEU A 96 -2.61 -4.45 8.74
C LEU A 96 -4.08 -4.73 9.02
N PRO A 97 -4.41 -5.69 9.92
CA PRO A 97 -5.75 -5.83 10.46
C PRO A 97 -6.25 -4.52 11.06
N TYR A 98 -7.52 -4.21 10.85
CA TYR A 98 -8.17 -2.99 11.33
C TYR A 98 -9.40 -3.32 12.16
N ALA A 99 -9.44 -2.81 13.39
CA ALA A 99 -10.57 -2.95 14.28
C ALA A 99 -10.99 -1.60 14.88
N GLU A 100 -12.26 -1.51 15.28
CA GLU A 100 -12.80 -0.38 16.02
C GLU A 100 -13.25 -0.85 17.40
N LEU A 101 -12.90 -0.10 18.44
CA LEU A 101 -13.37 -0.32 19.80
C LEU A 101 -14.41 0.74 20.15
N GLU A 102 -15.67 0.31 20.32
CA GLU A 102 -16.78 1.16 20.73
C GLU A 102 -17.61 0.47 21.80
N TYR A 103 -18.00 1.20 22.85
CA TYR A 103 -18.86 0.71 23.94
C TYR A 103 -18.40 -0.61 24.61
N GLY A 104 -17.10 -0.90 24.58
CA GLY A 104 -16.56 -2.13 25.16
C GLY A 104 -16.49 -3.32 24.20
N GLU A 105 -16.86 -3.13 22.93
CA GLU A 105 -16.86 -4.18 21.91
C GLU A 105 -15.82 -3.89 20.84
N LEU A 106 -15.02 -4.91 20.49
CA LEU A 106 -14.02 -4.84 19.43
C LEU A 106 -14.64 -5.39 18.14
N THR A 107 -14.79 -4.54 17.13
CA THR A 107 -15.36 -4.91 15.83
C THR A 107 -14.27 -4.95 14.77
N ASP A 108 -14.12 -6.10 14.10
CA ASP A 108 -13.26 -6.24 12.93
C ASP A 108 -13.85 -5.47 11.73
N LYS A 109 -13.01 -4.68 11.06
CA LYS A 109 -13.35 -3.86 9.90
C LYS A 109 -12.51 -4.24 8.67
N GLY A 110 -11.77 -5.34 8.71
CA GLY A 110 -10.94 -5.84 7.62
C GLY A 110 -9.50 -5.38 7.73
N THR A 111 -8.94 -4.86 6.63
CA THR A 111 -7.52 -4.49 6.55
C THR A 111 -7.32 -3.07 6.03
N LEU A 112 -6.25 -2.42 6.50
CA LEU A 112 -5.79 -1.12 6.02
C LEU A 112 -4.39 -1.24 5.41
N LEU A 113 -4.14 -0.46 4.35
CA LEU A 113 -2.81 -0.28 3.79
C LEU A 113 -2.07 0.80 4.57
N PHE A 114 -0.92 0.45 5.15
CA PHE A 114 -0.11 1.35 5.96
C PHE A 114 1.32 1.39 5.46
N ASP A 115 1.93 2.58 5.44
CA ASP A 115 3.33 2.66 5.03
C ASP A 115 4.25 2.06 6.12
N THR A 116 5.08 1.07 5.77
CA THR A 116 5.94 0.32 6.70
C THR A 116 6.93 1.21 7.43
N LYS A 117 7.23 2.41 6.92
CA LYS A 117 8.08 3.39 7.60
C LYS A 117 7.48 3.93 8.90
N PHE A 118 6.17 3.79 9.09
CA PHE A 118 5.48 4.19 10.32
C PHE A 118 5.27 3.02 11.29
N LEU A 119 5.68 1.82 10.92
CA LEU A 119 5.54 0.61 11.73
C LEU A 119 6.86 0.30 12.43
N ASP A 120 6.76 -0.24 13.64
CA ASP A 120 7.94 -0.77 14.33
C ASP A 120 8.42 -2.06 13.62
N GLU A 121 9.52 -2.65 14.08
CA GLU A 121 10.31 -3.66 13.34
C GLU A 121 9.55 -4.90 12.84
N ASN A 122 8.29 -5.13 13.26
CA ASN A 122 7.51 -6.29 12.81
C ASN A 122 6.00 -6.02 12.56
N PRO A 123 5.60 -5.71 11.31
CA PRO A 123 4.20 -5.43 10.96
C PRO A 123 3.29 -6.67 11.00
N GLU A 124 3.84 -7.88 11.03
CA GLU A 124 3.06 -9.13 11.00
C GLU A 124 2.11 -9.26 12.20
N TYR A 125 2.50 -8.67 13.33
CA TYR A 125 1.75 -8.74 14.59
C TYR A 125 1.07 -7.42 14.95
N GLU A 126 1.06 -6.44 14.05
CA GLU A 126 0.53 -5.11 14.32
C GLU A 126 -0.92 -4.99 13.85
N MET A 127 -1.82 -4.56 14.73
CA MET A 127 -3.21 -4.26 14.42
C MET A 127 -3.47 -2.76 14.57
N VAL A 128 -4.21 -2.18 13.64
CA VAL A 128 -4.71 -0.81 13.71
C VAL A 128 -6.01 -0.80 14.50
N LEU A 129 -6.07 0.03 15.54
CA LEU A 129 -7.24 0.17 16.39
C LEU A 129 -7.77 1.62 16.34
N LYS A 130 -9.04 1.79 15.97
CA LYS A 130 -9.76 3.05 16.20
C LYS A 130 -10.37 3.04 17.59
N TYR A 131 -10.07 4.07 18.38
CA TYR A 131 -10.67 4.25 19.71
C TYR A 131 -10.76 5.73 20.04
N GLU A 132 -11.95 6.20 20.46
CA GLU A 132 -12.20 7.61 20.82
C GLU A 132 -11.69 8.63 19.78
N GLY A 133 -11.91 8.34 18.49
CA GLY A 133 -11.46 9.18 17.38
C GLY A 133 -9.95 9.13 17.09
N LYS A 134 -9.15 8.48 17.94
CA LYS A 134 -7.72 8.23 17.75
C LYS A 134 -7.49 6.94 16.98
N THR A 135 -6.34 6.87 16.31
CA THR A 135 -5.83 5.67 15.67
C THR A 135 -4.62 5.22 16.48
N LEU A 136 -4.63 3.96 16.92
CA LEU A 136 -3.63 3.36 17.78
C LEU A 136 -3.09 2.11 17.09
N PHE A 137 -1.86 1.71 17.44
CA PHE A 137 -1.27 0.46 16.99
C PHE A 137 -1.13 -0.51 18.15
N VAL A 138 -1.48 -1.77 17.89
CA VAL A 138 -1.49 -2.84 18.89
C VAL A 138 -0.61 -3.98 18.40
N ASP A 139 0.47 -4.25 19.13
CA ASP A 139 1.28 -5.45 18.98
C ASP A 139 0.54 -6.63 19.63
N THR A 140 -0.04 -7.46 18.77
CA THR A 140 -0.81 -8.66 19.14
C THR A 140 0.07 -9.84 19.54
N SER A 141 1.40 -9.80 19.26
CA SER A 141 2.34 -10.83 19.73
C SER A 141 2.69 -10.63 21.21
N ASN A 142 2.63 -9.40 21.69
CA ASN A 142 3.02 -9.03 23.04
C ASN A 142 1.85 -9.11 24.02
N THR A 143 1.56 -10.33 24.46
CA THR A 143 0.50 -10.62 25.45
C THR A 143 1.00 -10.68 26.88
N LYS A 144 2.32 -10.63 27.10
CA LYS A 144 2.92 -10.72 28.43
C LYS A 144 2.83 -9.37 29.16
N ILE A 145 2.12 -9.37 30.28
CA ILE A 145 1.97 -8.17 31.11
C ILE A 145 3.26 -7.92 31.89
N ILE A 146 3.86 -6.73 31.71
CA ILE A 146 5.00 -6.24 32.49
C ILE A 146 4.65 -4.86 33.04
N SER A 147 4.58 -3.87 32.16
CA SER A 147 4.24 -2.49 32.46
C SER A 147 3.88 -1.78 31.16
N GLY A 148 2.77 -1.05 31.15
CA GLY A 148 2.37 -0.20 30.02
C GLY A 148 0.88 -0.30 29.70
N ARG A 149 0.50 0.22 28.53
CA ARG A 149 -0.89 0.22 28.04
C ARG A 149 -1.15 -1.02 27.19
N TYR A 150 -2.24 -1.72 27.49
CA TYR A 150 -2.62 -2.96 26.81
C TYR A 150 -4.09 -2.89 26.39
N LEU A 151 -4.39 -3.50 25.24
CA LEU A 151 -5.74 -3.83 24.83
C LEU A 151 -6.11 -5.15 25.51
N VAL A 152 -7.17 -5.15 26.31
CA VAL A 152 -7.56 -6.29 27.13
C VAL A 152 -9.07 -6.50 27.12
N GLU A 153 -9.46 -7.75 27.33
CA GLU A 153 -10.84 -8.16 27.61
C GLU A 153 -10.92 -8.60 29.08
N PHE A 154 -11.81 -7.97 29.84
CA PHE A 154 -12.08 -8.26 31.24
C PHE A 154 -13.59 -8.33 31.45
N ASP A 155 -14.07 -9.48 31.95
CA ASP A 155 -15.50 -9.75 32.15
C ASP A 155 -16.36 -9.49 30.90
N GLY A 156 -15.86 -9.90 29.74
CA GLY A 156 -16.53 -9.72 28.44
C GLY A 156 -16.47 -8.31 27.85
N VAL A 157 -15.88 -7.34 28.56
CA VAL A 157 -15.72 -5.96 28.10
C VAL A 157 -14.28 -5.74 27.62
N THR A 158 -14.13 -5.31 26.37
CA THR A 158 -12.84 -4.91 25.80
C THR A 158 -12.52 -3.46 26.15
N SER A 159 -11.30 -3.19 26.60
CA SER A 159 -10.87 -1.84 26.98
C SER A 159 -9.35 -1.68 26.86
N ILE A 160 -8.88 -0.43 26.91
CA ILE A 160 -7.46 -0.09 26.93
C ILE A 160 -7.09 0.36 28.34
N ASN A 161 -6.25 -0.42 29.01
CA ASN A 161 -5.86 -0.15 30.40
C ASN A 161 -4.35 -0.07 30.56
N GLU A 162 -3.91 0.74 31.53
CA GLU A 162 -2.54 0.74 32.02
C GLU A 162 -2.38 -0.36 33.06
N LEU A 163 -1.48 -1.30 32.80
CA LEU A 163 -1.26 -2.51 33.58
C LEU A 163 0.17 -2.58 34.08
N HIS A 164 0.33 -3.00 35.34
CA HIS A 164 1.64 -3.25 35.95
C HIS A 164 1.63 -4.60 36.67
N ARG A 165 2.58 -5.47 36.35
CA ARG A 165 2.72 -6.75 37.03
C ARG A 165 3.29 -6.57 38.43
N ILE A 166 2.71 -7.30 39.39
CA ILE A 166 3.20 -7.37 40.77
C ILE A 166 3.40 -8.85 41.19
N PRO A 167 4.13 -9.12 42.28
CA PRO A 167 4.31 -10.49 42.78
C PRO A 167 3.00 -11.20 43.09
N GLY A 168 3.00 -12.53 42.96
CA GLY A 168 1.84 -13.37 43.28
C GLY A 168 0.77 -13.44 42.19
N GLU A 169 1.17 -13.40 40.91
CA GLU A 169 0.27 -13.55 39.74
C GLU A 169 -0.84 -12.50 39.68
N LYS A 170 -0.55 -11.31 40.22
CA LYS A 170 -1.45 -10.18 40.24
C LYS A 170 -0.92 -9.07 39.37
N ILE A 171 -1.83 -8.22 38.94
CA ILE A 171 -1.51 -6.99 38.24
C ILE A 171 -2.26 -5.82 38.89
N TYR A 172 -1.67 -4.63 38.85
CA TYR A 172 -2.40 -3.40 39.03
C TYR A 172 -2.98 -2.98 37.69
N MET A 173 -4.29 -2.73 37.67
CA MET A 173 -5.02 -2.18 36.54
C MET A 173 -5.57 -0.82 36.95
N ASN A 174 -5.29 0.21 36.15
CA ASN A 174 -5.87 1.53 36.39
C ASN A 174 -7.30 1.60 35.82
N PHE A 175 -8.30 1.72 36.68
CA PHE A 175 -9.69 2.00 36.31
C PHE A 175 -10.07 3.41 36.75
N ASN A 176 -10.30 4.30 35.79
CA ASN A 176 -10.73 5.68 36.05
C ASN A 176 -9.86 6.42 37.09
N GLY A 177 -8.54 6.23 37.03
CA GLY A 177 -7.59 6.88 37.93
C GLY A 177 -7.42 6.20 39.29
N LYS A 178 -7.97 5.00 39.49
CA LYS A 178 -7.72 4.15 40.67
C LYS A 178 -7.05 2.85 40.27
N ASP A 179 -6.01 2.49 41.01
CA ASP A 179 -5.35 1.21 40.82
C ASP A 179 -6.08 0.13 41.61
N ILE A 180 -6.49 -0.92 40.90
CA ILE A 180 -7.07 -2.12 41.50
C ILE A 180 -6.13 -3.30 41.27
N ALA A 181 -5.96 -4.14 42.28
CA ALA A 181 -5.22 -5.39 42.14
C ALA A 181 -6.18 -6.48 41.65
N VAL A 182 -5.84 -7.11 40.53
CA VAL A 182 -6.63 -8.18 39.90
C VAL A 182 -5.71 -9.36 39.58
N GLU A 183 -6.30 -10.56 39.52
CA GLU A 183 -5.56 -11.76 39.14
C GLU A 183 -5.30 -11.74 37.64
N GLU A 184 -4.05 -12.05 37.24
CA GLU A 184 -3.66 -12.06 35.82
C GLU A 184 -4.55 -12.99 34.99
N ALA A 185 -4.99 -14.12 35.57
CA ALA A 185 -5.84 -15.11 34.92
C ALA A 185 -7.26 -14.61 34.56
N GLN A 186 -7.73 -13.51 35.17
CA GLN A 186 -9.05 -12.94 34.88
C GLN A 186 -9.03 -12.02 33.65
N ILE A 187 -7.84 -11.74 33.12
CA ILE A 187 -7.66 -10.78 32.03
C ILE A 187 -7.13 -11.51 30.81
N LYS A 188 -7.83 -11.31 29.70
CA LYS A 188 -7.36 -11.76 28.39
C LYS A 188 -6.67 -10.58 27.70
N VAL A 189 -5.36 -10.69 27.52
CA VAL A 189 -4.57 -9.68 26.82
C VAL A 189 -4.68 -9.93 25.31
N LEU A 190 -5.15 -8.92 24.59
CA LEU A 190 -5.28 -8.94 23.12
C LEU A 190 -4.04 -8.38 22.44
N GLY A 191 -3.29 -7.51 23.13
CA GLY A 191 -2.01 -7.00 22.69
C GLY A 191 -1.54 -5.78 23.47
N LYS A 192 -0.31 -5.36 23.24
CA LYS A 192 0.29 -4.17 23.84
C LYS A 192 0.17 -2.99 22.88
N LEU A 193 -0.12 -1.79 23.39
CA LEU A 193 -0.12 -0.60 22.54
C LEU A 193 1.31 -0.14 22.26
N ASN A 194 1.63 0.05 20.98
CA ASN A 194 2.85 0.69 20.51
C ASN A 194 2.54 2.17 20.25
N LYS A 195 3.16 3.07 21.02
CA LYS A 195 3.02 4.54 21.01
C LYS A 195 1.60 5.12 20.91
#